data_AF-A0AAW3IU60-F1
#
_entry.id   AF-A0AAW3IU60-F1
#
_cell.length_a   1.000
_cell.length_b   1.000
_cell.length_c   1.000
_cell.angle_alpha   90.00
_cell.angle_beta   90.00
_cell.angle_gamma   90.00
#
_symmetry.space_group_name_H-M   'P 1'
#
loop_
_entity.id
_entity.type
_entity.pdbx_description
1 polymer ?
#
loop_
_entity_poly.entity_id
_entity_poly.type
_entity_poly.pdbx_seq_one_letter_code
_entity_poly.pdbx_strand_id
1 'polypeptide(L)'
;MKLSSLSNKVLQYGFVFLLVILLAGCTKKFLYSNIDWFVIEYLDDYVSLNDEQETLLEERLLLLADWHKKEELPLYIDHLKELENINTNNITLAFLQKNREKMKAHYDRIVSRSAPDLFSLSLQLTPKQQQEFLQNVRKDYQERNAKYADKTEAEIREIILENTEEWMEEWIGELNSDQKRYAKQISQQTILNSPLWRNYRASIYQELEYLFENQSNSVVYQQVFMQLLFEPESYYSEQLSENIDHNLGLVDQLMLNVAKSMTDKQWFHFRNKVKEWRVLAEELQD
;
A
#
# COMPACT_ATOMS: atom_id res chain seq x y z
N MET A 1 -10.99 -5.34 -16.68
CA MET A 1 -11.92 -4.81 -17.71
C MET A 1 -11.21 -4.74 -19.06
N LYS A 2 -11.84 -5.19 -20.16
CA LYS A 2 -11.22 -5.41 -21.50
C LYS A 2 -11.00 -4.10 -22.30
N LEU A 3 -9.87 -4.01 -23.02
CA LEU A 3 -9.22 -2.79 -23.55
C LEU A 3 -9.68 -2.29 -24.96
N SER A 4 -10.71 -2.84 -25.60
CA SER A 4 -10.98 -2.53 -27.03
C SER A 4 -11.87 -1.32 -27.33
N SER A 5 -12.15 -0.41 -26.39
CA SER A 5 -13.09 0.73 -26.60
C SER A 5 -12.47 2.13 -26.75
N LEU A 6 -11.14 2.25 -26.91
CA LEU A 6 -10.44 3.55 -26.75
C LEU A 6 -10.56 4.56 -27.91
N SER A 7 -10.97 4.20 -29.14
CA SER A 7 -10.70 5.09 -30.28
C SER A 7 -11.59 6.34 -30.44
N ASN A 8 -12.82 6.39 -29.91
CA ASN A 8 -13.69 7.59 -30.01
C ASN A 8 -13.81 8.39 -28.70
N LYS A 9 -13.05 7.96 -27.70
CA LYS A 9 -13.07 8.46 -26.34
C LYS A 9 -11.96 9.47 -26.07
N VAL A 10 -10.87 9.44 -26.86
CA VAL A 10 -9.71 10.33 -26.71
C VAL A 10 -10.04 11.81 -26.87
N LEU A 11 -10.96 12.19 -27.77
CA LEU A 11 -11.37 13.59 -27.94
C LEU A 11 -12.28 14.08 -26.78
N GLN A 12 -13.10 13.20 -26.23
CA GLN A 12 -14.00 13.48 -25.10
C GLN A 12 -13.24 13.48 -23.77
N TYR A 13 -12.22 12.62 -23.66
CA TYR A 13 -11.28 12.59 -22.55
C TYR A 13 -10.24 13.71 -22.62
N GLY A 14 -9.97 14.34 -23.75
CA GLY A 14 -9.11 15.54 -23.77
C GLY A 14 -9.66 16.68 -22.90
N PHE A 15 -10.99 16.88 -22.89
CA PHE A 15 -11.66 17.88 -22.06
C PHE A 15 -11.82 17.44 -20.60
N VAL A 16 -12.10 16.16 -20.36
CA VAL A 16 -12.14 15.57 -19.00
C VAL A 16 -10.75 15.49 -18.39
N PHE A 17 -9.69 15.24 -19.16
CA PHE A 17 -8.31 15.20 -18.69
C PHE A 17 -7.80 16.60 -18.36
N LEU A 18 -8.21 17.63 -19.12
CA LEU A 18 -7.97 19.03 -18.76
C LEU A 18 -8.70 19.42 -17.45
N LEU A 19 -9.94 18.93 -17.24
CA LEU A 19 -10.71 19.09 -16.00
C LEU A 19 -10.15 18.27 -14.83
N VAL A 20 -9.62 17.07 -15.09
CA VAL A 20 -8.97 16.19 -14.09
C VAL A 20 -7.60 16.73 -13.69
N ILE A 21 -6.87 17.38 -14.60
CA ILE A 21 -5.63 18.11 -14.27
C ILE A 21 -5.96 19.34 -13.41
N LEU A 22 -7.06 20.06 -13.69
CA LEU A 22 -7.56 21.14 -12.83
C LEU A 22 -8.12 20.63 -11.48
N LEU A 23 -8.55 19.37 -11.40
CA LEU A 23 -9.02 18.70 -10.19
C LEU A 23 -7.93 17.91 -9.46
N ALA A 24 -6.71 17.75 -9.97
CA ALA A 24 -5.70 16.90 -9.31
C ALA A 24 -5.28 17.41 -7.91
N GLY A 25 -5.44 18.72 -7.64
CA GLY A 25 -5.37 19.29 -6.29
C GLY A 25 -6.70 19.17 -5.51
N CYS A 26 -7.84 19.25 -6.19
CA CYS A 26 -9.17 19.15 -5.57
C CYS A 26 -9.58 17.73 -5.19
N THR A 27 -9.26 16.71 -5.98
CA THR A 27 -9.61 15.30 -5.74
C THR A 27 -8.92 14.77 -4.50
N LYS A 28 -7.70 15.24 -4.21
CA LYS A 28 -6.91 14.77 -3.07
C LYS A 28 -7.29 15.50 -1.77
N LYS A 29 -7.57 16.80 -1.84
CA LYS A 29 -8.19 17.54 -0.72
C LYS A 29 -9.62 17.04 -0.44
N PHE A 30 -10.38 16.70 -1.49
CA PHE A 30 -11.67 16.04 -1.37
C PHE A 30 -11.52 14.65 -0.74
N LEU A 31 -10.57 13.83 -1.18
CA LEU A 31 -10.27 12.53 -0.57
C LEU A 31 -10.02 12.66 0.94
N TYR A 32 -9.21 13.64 1.33
CA TYR A 32 -8.89 13.90 2.74
C TYR A 32 -10.07 14.46 3.54
N SER A 33 -10.89 15.31 2.92
CA SER A 33 -12.08 15.90 3.55
C SER A 33 -13.26 14.93 3.65
N ASN A 34 -13.19 13.78 2.95
CA ASN A 34 -14.20 12.73 2.93
C ASN A 34 -13.56 11.36 3.27
N ILE A 35 -12.45 11.36 4.02
CA ILE A 35 -11.68 10.14 4.34
C ILE A 35 -12.51 9.14 5.14
N ASP A 36 -13.43 9.65 5.96
CA ASP A 36 -14.49 8.93 6.64
C ASP A 36 -15.32 8.11 5.64
N TRP A 37 -15.89 8.75 4.62
CA TRP A 37 -16.68 8.07 3.59
C TRP A 37 -15.89 6.98 2.87
N PHE A 38 -14.63 7.24 2.49
CA PHE A 38 -13.80 6.23 1.81
C PHE A 38 -13.47 5.03 2.69
N VAL A 39 -13.18 5.26 3.97
CA VAL A 39 -12.86 4.18 4.91
C VAL A 39 -14.11 3.37 5.25
N ILE A 40 -15.27 4.02 5.38
CA ILE A 40 -16.56 3.34 5.60
C ILE A 40 -16.92 2.49 4.39
N GLU A 41 -16.87 3.03 3.17
CA GLU A 41 -17.15 2.22 1.97
C GLU A 41 -16.16 1.05 1.83
N TYR A 42 -14.89 1.24 2.20
CA TYR A 42 -13.93 0.13 2.23
C TYR A 42 -14.25 -0.91 3.31
N LEU A 43 -14.75 -0.50 4.48
CA LEU A 43 -15.13 -1.41 5.57
C LEU A 43 -16.44 -2.14 5.27
N ASP A 44 -17.38 -1.53 4.54
CA ASP A 44 -18.64 -2.14 4.10
C ASP A 44 -18.42 -3.36 3.21
N ASP A 45 -17.31 -3.42 2.46
CA ASP A 45 -16.90 -4.61 1.72
C ASP A 45 -16.60 -5.81 2.64
N TYR A 46 -16.36 -5.56 3.93
CA TYR A 46 -16.04 -6.57 4.94
C TYR A 46 -17.17 -6.79 5.95
N VAL A 47 -17.76 -5.74 6.51
CA VAL A 47 -18.77 -5.85 7.57
C VAL A 47 -19.80 -4.73 7.49
N SER A 48 -21.08 -5.08 7.55
CA SER A 48 -22.16 -4.09 7.60
C SER A 48 -22.24 -3.50 9.01
N LEU A 49 -21.80 -2.27 9.18
CA LEU A 49 -21.94 -1.54 10.45
C LEU A 49 -23.40 -1.08 10.64
N ASN A 50 -23.76 -0.74 11.88
CA ASN A 50 -25.03 -0.07 12.17
C ASN A 50 -24.81 1.43 12.37
N ASP A 51 -25.89 2.22 12.34
CA ASP A 51 -25.84 3.68 12.44
C ASP A 51 -25.00 4.20 13.63
N GLU A 52 -25.05 3.52 14.79
CA GLU A 52 -24.27 3.91 15.98
C GLU A 52 -22.77 3.62 15.80
N GLN A 53 -22.42 2.47 15.21
CA GLN A 53 -21.04 2.09 14.91
C GLN A 53 -20.43 2.97 13.81
N GLU A 54 -21.21 3.31 12.77
CA GLU A 54 -20.81 4.23 11.70
C GLU A 54 -20.54 5.63 12.25
N THR A 55 -21.49 6.19 13.01
CA THR A 55 -21.33 7.52 13.63
C THR A 55 -20.08 7.57 14.52
N LEU A 56 -19.85 6.53 15.33
CA LEU A 56 -18.65 6.44 16.17
C LEU A 56 -17.38 6.40 15.30
N LEU A 57 -17.37 5.60 14.23
CA LEU A 57 -16.23 5.48 13.34
C LEU A 57 -15.92 6.80 12.62
N GLU A 58 -16.93 7.51 12.13
CA GLU A 58 -16.78 8.85 11.53
C GLU A 58 -16.08 9.81 12.48
N GLU A 59 -16.54 9.89 13.74
CA GLU A 59 -15.92 10.74 14.77
C GLU A 59 -14.45 10.37 15.01
N ARG A 60 -14.12 9.07 15.06
CA ARG A 60 -12.73 8.62 15.24
C ARG A 60 -11.85 8.92 14.03
N LEU A 61 -12.38 8.78 12.82
CA LEU A 61 -11.64 9.08 11.59
C LEU A 61 -11.34 10.57 11.47
N LEU A 62 -12.24 11.46 11.90
CA LEU A 62 -11.97 12.90 11.96
C LEU A 62 -10.82 13.22 12.95
N LEU A 63 -10.78 12.56 14.11
CA LEU A 63 -9.69 12.73 15.07
C LEU A 63 -8.36 12.17 14.56
N LEU A 64 -8.39 11.02 13.87
CA LEU A 64 -7.22 10.44 13.23
C LEU A 64 -6.68 11.33 12.10
N ALA A 65 -7.58 11.89 11.28
CA ALA A 65 -7.23 12.83 10.24
C ALA A 65 -6.60 14.10 10.83
N ASP A 66 -7.20 14.72 11.86
CA ASP A 66 -6.62 15.89 12.52
C ASP A 66 -5.22 15.61 13.10
N TRP A 67 -5.03 14.45 13.75
CA TRP A 67 -3.71 14.02 14.22
C TRP A 67 -2.73 13.83 13.06
N HIS A 68 -3.13 13.12 12.01
CA HIS A 68 -2.28 12.87 10.84
C HIS A 68 -1.86 14.20 10.20
N LYS A 69 -2.77 15.17 10.10
CA LYS A 69 -2.50 16.50 9.58
C LYS A 69 -1.46 17.26 10.41
N LYS A 70 -1.60 17.22 11.74
CA LYS A 70 -0.77 18.02 12.67
C LYS A 70 0.57 17.38 13.01
N GLU A 71 0.64 16.06 13.10
CA GLU A 71 1.81 15.35 13.61
C GLU A 71 2.51 14.51 12.53
N GLU A 72 1.78 13.81 11.67
CA GLU A 72 2.36 12.86 10.73
C GLU A 72 2.76 13.49 9.38
N LEU A 73 1.92 14.37 8.80
CA LEU A 73 2.23 15.09 7.57
C LEU A 73 3.54 15.90 7.62
N PRO A 74 3.88 16.63 8.71
CA PRO A 74 5.18 17.29 8.81
C PRO A 74 6.36 16.33 8.62
N LEU A 75 6.25 15.11 9.18
CA LEU A 75 7.30 14.10 9.05
C LEU A 75 7.39 13.59 7.61
N TYR A 76 6.25 13.38 6.94
CA TYR A 76 6.23 13.03 5.51
C TYR A 76 6.88 14.13 4.66
N ILE A 77 6.55 15.40 4.92
CA ILE A 77 7.11 16.56 4.22
C ILE A 77 8.63 16.59 4.37
N ASP A 78 9.15 16.39 5.58
CA ASP A 78 10.59 16.37 5.83
C ASP A 78 11.28 15.18 5.15
N HIS A 79 10.67 14.00 5.15
CA HIS A 79 11.19 12.85 4.42
C HIS A 79 11.20 13.08 2.90
N LEU A 80 10.16 13.70 2.35
CA LEU A 80 10.09 14.08 0.92
C LEU A 80 11.15 15.13 0.56
N LYS A 81 11.42 16.11 1.44
CA LYS A 81 12.53 17.07 1.25
C LYS A 81 13.88 16.37 1.21
N GLU A 82 14.11 15.33 2.02
CA GLU A 82 15.34 14.55 1.94
C GLU A 82 15.46 13.83 0.59
N LEU A 83 14.37 13.24 0.10
CA LEU A 83 14.32 12.55 -1.19
C LEU A 83 14.53 13.52 -2.36
N GLU A 84 14.04 14.76 -2.30
CA GLU A 84 14.30 15.78 -3.33
C GLU A 84 15.79 16.13 -3.47
N ASN A 85 16.57 15.99 -2.39
CA ASN A 85 17.99 16.30 -2.35
C ASN A 85 18.90 15.11 -2.73
N ILE A 86 18.32 13.95 -3.04
CA ILE A 86 19.08 12.79 -3.49
C ILE A 86 19.68 13.03 -4.90
N ASN A 87 20.86 12.44 -5.12
CA ASN A 87 21.56 12.42 -6.39
C ASN A 87 22.40 11.14 -6.52
N THR A 88 23.03 10.94 -7.67
CA THR A 88 23.81 9.73 -7.96
C THR A 88 24.94 9.45 -6.97
N ASN A 89 25.50 10.48 -6.30
CA ASN A 89 26.64 10.33 -5.40
C ASN A 89 26.24 9.93 -3.98
N ASN A 90 25.01 10.20 -3.56
CA ASN A 90 24.55 9.92 -2.19
C ASN A 90 23.60 8.70 -2.10
N ILE A 91 23.16 8.15 -3.23
CA ILE A 91 22.39 6.90 -3.24
C ILE A 91 23.29 5.67 -3.02
N THR A 92 22.98 4.91 -1.97
CA THR A 92 23.68 3.70 -1.55
C THR A 92 22.69 2.67 -1.01
N LEU A 93 23.08 1.41 -0.85
CA LEU A 93 22.22 0.40 -0.21
C LEU A 93 21.83 0.82 1.22
N ALA A 94 22.77 1.39 1.98
CA ALA A 94 22.50 1.90 3.32
C ALA A 94 21.47 3.05 3.31
N PHE A 95 21.53 3.93 2.31
CA PHE A 95 20.51 4.97 2.13
C PHE A 95 19.14 4.36 1.84
N LEU A 96 19.06 3.39 0.92
CA LEU A 96 17.79 2.72 0.56
C LEU A 96 17.16 2.00 1.75
N GLN A 97 17.98 1.30 2.55
CA GLN A 97 17.54 0.65 3.79
C GLN A 97 16.98 1.68 4.78
N LYS A 98 17.74 2.74 5.09
CA LYS A 98 17.28 3.81 5.99
C LYS A 98 15.99 4.47 5.50
N ASN A 99 15.85 4.63 4.19
CA ASN A 99 14.65 5.17 3.57
C ASN A 99 13.43 4.25 3.79
N ARG A 100 13.59 2.93 3.65
CA ARG A 100 12.52 1.97 3.97
C ARG A 100 12.16 1.95 5.44
N GLU A 101 13.15 2.01 6.34
CA GLU A 101 12.91 2.10 7.78
C GLU A 101 12.08 3.33 8.15
N LYS A 102 12.36 4.48 7.52
CA LYS A 102 11.53 5.68 7.68
C LYS A 102 10.10 5.48 7.17
N MET A 103 9.93 4.89 5.98
CA MET A 103 8.60 4.58 5.43
C MET A 103 7.81 3.64 6.34
N LYS A 104 8.45 2.60 6.88
CA LYS A 104 7.86 1.71 7.88
C LYS A 104 7.47 2.47 9.15
N ALA A 105 8.31 3.38 9.63
CA ALA A 105 8.01 4.18 10.81
C ALA A 105 6.77 5.09 10.62
N HIS A 106 6.54 5.63 9.41
CA HIS A 106 5.31 6.36 9.09
C HIS A 106 4.07 5.45 9.22
N TYR A 107 4.13 4.26 8.61
CA TYR A 107 3.07 3.26 8.73
C TYR A 107 2.80 2.86 10.18
N ASP A 108 3.85 2.53 10.94
CA ASP A 108 3.75 2.06 12.32
C ASP A 108 3.10 3.11 13.24
N ARG A 109 3.35 4.41 13.01
CA ARG A 109 2.71 5.50 13.77
C ARG A 109 1.22 5.61 13.47
N ILE A 110 0.82 5.51 12.20
CA ILE A 110 -0.60 5.52 11.80
C ILE A 110 -1.34 4.33 12.41
N VAL A 111 -0.77 3.12 12.31
CA VAL A 111 -1.36 1.90 12.89
C VAL A 111 -1.44 2.01 14.41
N SER A 112 -0.38 2.49 15.05
CA SER A 112 -0.34 2.71 16.51
C SER A 112 -1.40 3.72 16.96
N ARG A 113 -1.63 4.78 16.17
CA ARG A 113 -2.64 5.78 16.47
C ARG A 113 -4.05 5.25 16.31
N SER A 114 -4.32 4.43 15.29
CA SER A 114 -5.65 3.87 15.02
C SER A 114 -5.99 2.64 15.85
N ALA A 115 -5.00 1.95 16.43
CA ALA A 115 -5.20 0.69 17.14
C ALA A 115 -6.27 0.72 18.25
N PRO A 116 -6.34 1.75 19.14
CA PRO A 116 -7.38 1.78 20.17
C PRO A 116 -8.80 1.86 19.59
N ASP A 117 -8.98 2.63 18.51
CA ASP A 117 -10.28 2.80 17.86
C ASP A 117 -10.69 1.53 17.10
N LEU A 118 -9.74 0.90 16.39
CA LEU A 118 -9.96 -0.39 15.74
C LEU A 118 -10.30 -1.49 16.76
N PHE A 119 -9.63 -1.51 17.91
CA PHE A 119 -9.91 -2.46 18.99
C PHE A 119 -11.29 -2.22 19.63
N SER A 120 -11.64 -0.95 19.84
CA SER A 120 -12.97 -0.59 20.35
C SER A 120 -14.08 -0.98 19.38
N LEU A 121 -13.88 -0.80 18.07
CA LEU A 121 -14.83 -1.22 17.05
C LEU A 121 -14.95 -2.75 16.99
N SER A 122 -13.83 -3.47 17.04
CA SER A 122 -13.84 -4.94 16.98
C SER A 122 -14.59 -5.58 18.15
N LEU A 123 -14.50 -4.99 19.35
CA LEU A 123 -15.28 -5.40 20.52
C LEU A 123 -16.79 -5.15 20.39
N GLN A 124 -17.21 -4.20 19.55
CA GLN A 124 -18.62 -3.88 19.32
C GLN A 124 -19.27 -4.75 18.25
N LEU A 125 -18.49 -5.52 17.48
CA LEU A 125 -19.04 -6.39 16.45
C LEU A 125 -19.90 -7.49 17.07
N THR A 126 -21.14 -7.58 16.60
CA THR A 126 -22.06 -8.66 16.95
C THR A 126 -21.62 -9.99 16.35
N PRO A 127 -22.09 -11.15 16.87
CA PRO A 127 -21.77 -12.46 16.28
C PRO A 127 -22.12 -12.57 14.79
N LYS A 128 -23.19 -11.88 14.34
CA LYS A 128 -23.57 -11.82 12.93
C LYS A 128 -22.54 -11.04 12.10
N GLN A 129 -22.11 -9.88 12.60
CA GLN A 129 -21.10 -9.04 11.94
C GLN A 129 -19.72 -9.72 11.89
N GLN A 130 -19.33 -10.45 12.94
CA GLN A 130 -18.11 -11.26 12.94
C GLN A 130 -18.16 -12.34 11.85
N GLN A 131 -19.28 -13.04 11.71
CA GLN A 131 -19.46 -14.02 10.64
C GLN A 131 -19.41 -13.40 9.24
N GLU A 132 -20.05 -12.25 9.06
CA GLU A 132 -20.01 -11.50 7.80
C GLU A 132 -18.58 -11.10 7.45
N PHE A 133 -17.85 -10.50 8.41
CA PHE A 133 -16.45 -10.14 8.27
C PHE A 133 -15.59 -11.33 7.81
N LEU A 134 -15.69 -12.47 8.51
CA LEU A 134 -14.95 -13.67 8.15
C LEU A 134 -15.33 -14.18 6.74
N GLN A 135 -16.61 -14.17 6.37
CA GLN A 135 -17.03 -14.59 5.03
C GLN A 135 -16.45 -13.70 3.93
N ASN A 136 -16.47 -12.38 4.14
CA ASN A 136 -15.94 -11.41 3.18
C ASN A 136 -14.42 -11.46 3.08
N VAL A 137 -13.69 -11.63 4.20
CA VAL A 137 -12.24 -11.88 4.18
C VAL A 137 -11.92 -13.16 3.40
N ARG A 138 -12.66 -14.24 3.64
CA ARG A 138 -12.46 -15.50 2.91
C ARG A 138 -12.68 -15.32 1.41
N LYS A 139 -13.71 -14.56 1.01
CA LYS A 139 -13.99 -14.25 -0.40
C LYS A 139 -12.88 -13.42 -1.04
N ASP A 140 -12.43 -12.34 -0.41
CA ASP A 140 -11.28 -11.53 -0.89
C ASP A 140 -10.03 -12.41 -1.07
N TYR A 141 -9.75 -13.28 -0.10
CA TYR A 141 -8.61 -14.20 -0.20
C TYR A 141 -8.77 -15.20 -1.36
N GLN A 142 -9.97 -15.69 -1.64
CA GLN A 142 -10.23 -16.54 -2.80
C GLN A 142 -10.00 -15.77 -4.13
N GLU A 143 -10.44 -14.53 -4.22
CA GLU A 143 -10.25 -13.68 -5.41
C GLU A 143 -8.76 -13.37 -5.65
N ARG A 144 -8.02 -13.01 -4.60
CA ARG A 144 -6.56 -12.82 -4.65
C ARG A 144 -5.81 -14.10 -5.03
N ASN A 145 -6.27 -15.26 -4.52
CA ASN A 145 -5.71 -16.56 -4.88
C ASN A 145 -5.91 -16.88 -6.37
N ALA A 146 -7.07 -16.53 -6.91
CA ALA A 146 -7.44 -16.81 -8.30
C ALA A 146 -6.66 -15.95 -9.31
N LYS A 147 -6.26 -14.73 -8.94
CA LYS A 147 -5.59 -13.75 -9.84
C LYS A 147 -4.40 -14.33 -10.62
N TYR A 148 -3.66 -15.27 -10.03
CA TYR A 148 -2.50 -15.92 -10.64
C TYR A 148 -2.63 -17.45 -10.74
N ALA A 149 -3.79 -18.02 -10.41
CA ALA A 149 -3.95 -19.47 -10.33
C ALA A 149 -3.80 -20.16 -11.70
N ASP A 150 -4.29 -19.53 -12.76
CA ASP A 150 -4.31 -20.09 -14.11
C ASP A 150 -3.14 -19.60 -14.99
N LYS A 151 -2.15 -18.93 -14.39
CA LYS A 151 -1.01 -18.36 -15.12
C LYS A 151 0.19 -19.28 -15.05
N THR A 152 0.84 -19.47 -16.18
CA THR A 152 2.15 -20.09 -16.28
C THR A 152 3.21 -19.20 -15.62
N GLU A 153 4.32 -19.80 -15.21
CA GLU A 153 5.46 -19.04 -14.67
C GLU A 153 5.93 -17.96 -15.67
N ALA A 154 5.97 -18.27 -16.97
CA ALA A 154 6.35 -17.32 -18.00
C ALA A 154 5.43 -16.09 -18.02
N GLU A 155 4.11 -16.28 -17.93
CA GLU A 155 3.16 -15.17 -17.85
C GLU A 155 3.31 -14.35 -16.56
N ILE A 156 3.60 -14.99 -15.43
CA ILE A 156 3.84 -14.28 -14.17
C ILE A 156 5.11 -13.42 -14.28
N ARG A 157 6.18 -13.96 -14.88
CA ARG A 157 7.43 -13.21 -15.09
C ARG A 157 7.24 -12.04 -16.05
N GLU A 158 6.42 -12.20 -17.08
CA GLU A 158 6.07 -11.08 -17.97
C GLU A 158 5.31 -9.98 -17.22
N ILE A 159 4.32 -10.35 -16.38
CA ILE A 159 3.60 -9.39 -15.53
C ILE A 159 4.57 -8.64 -14.58
N ILE A 160 5.54 -9.34 -13.99
CA ILE A 160 6.55 -8.69 -13.14
C ILE A 160 7.39 -7.72 -13.95
N LEU A 161 7.80 -8.09 -15.18
CA LEU A 161 8.55 -7.21 -16.06
C LEU A 161 7.76 -5.95 -16.41
N GLU A 162 6.54 -6.11 -16.94
CA GLU A 162 5.67 -5.00 -17.32
C GLU A 162 5.42 -4.04 -16.14
N ASN A 163 5.03 -4.57 -14.98
CA ASN A 163 4.79 -3.74 -13.79
C ASN A 163 6.07 -3.02 -13.31
N THR A 164 7.24 -3.66 -13.44
CA THR A 164 8.52 -3.05 -13.06
C THR A 164 8.87 -1.91 -14.01
N GLU A 165 8.70 -2.11 -15.32
CA GLU A 165 8.95 -1.07 -16.32
C GLU A 165 7.96 0.11 -16.15
N GLU A 166 6.67 -0.16 -15.99
CA GLU A 166 5.64 0.86 -15.75
C GLU A 166 5.95 1.69 -14.48
N TRP A 167 6.29 1.02 -13.38
CA TRP A 167 6.66 1.68 -12.13
C TRP A 167 7.91 2.55 -12.31
N MET A 168 8.94 2.05 -13.00
CA MET A 168 10.13 2.83 -13.28
C MET A 168 9.78 4.06 -14.15
N GLU A 169 9.02 3.89 -15.22
CA GLU A 169 8.62 4.97 -16.12
C GLU A 169 7.83 6.08 -15.42
N GLU A 170 6.93 5.72 -14.49
CA GLU A 170 6.20 6.68 -13.68
C GLU A 170 7.15 7.60 -12.89
N TRP A 171 8.17 7.01 -12.25
CA TRP A 171 9.06 7.70 -11.32
C TRP A 171 10.26 8.38 -11.97
N ILE A 172 10.77 7.88 -13.10
CA ILE A 172 12.00 8.41 -13.72
C ILE A 172 11.80 8.84 -15.18
N GLY A 173 10.66 8.54 -15.79
CA GLY A 173 10.40 8.78 -17.21
C GLY A 173 10.94 7.66 -18.10
N GLU A 174 11.07 7.93 -19.41
CA GLU A 174 11.48 6.95 -20.43
C GLU A 174 12.74 6.15 -20.04
N LEU A 175 12.67 4.81 -20.15
CA LEU A 175 13.75 3.91 -19.75
C LEU A 175 14.79 3.70 -20.86
N ASN A 176 16.07 3.73 -20.47
CA ASN A 176 17.17 3.34 -21.36
C ASN A 176 17.37 1.81 -21.43
N SER A 177 18.26 1.35 -22.31
CA SER A 177 18.49 -0.09 -22.52
C SER A 177 19.03 -0.82 -21.29
N ASP A 178 19.79 -0.14 -20.43
CA ASP A 178 20.30 -0.75 -19.20
C ASP A 178 19.18 -0.92 -18.17
N GLN A 179 18.31 0.08 -18.03
CA GLN A 179 17.15 0.07 -17.14
C GLN A 179 16.15 -1.05 -17.51
N LYS A 180 15.83 -1.21 -18.80
CA LYS A 180 14.99 -2.32 -19.28
C LYS A 180 15.64 -3.68 -19.03
N ARG A 181 16.97 -3.78 -19.20
CA ARG A 181 17.71 -5.00 -18.86
C ARG A 181 17.64 -5.30 -17.36
N TYR A 182 17.72 -4.28 -16.49
CA TYR A 182 17.58 -4.48 -15.04
C TYR A 182 16.16 -4.93 -14.65
N ALA A 183 15.12 -4.36 -15.25
CA ALA A 183 13.74 -4.80 -15.03
C ALA A 183 13.56 -6.28 -15.43
N LYS A 184 14.09 -6.69 -16.60
CA LYS A 184 14.09 -8.09 -17.04
C LYS A 184 14.86 -9.02 -16.11
N GLN A 185 16.00 -8.57 -15.57
CA GLN A 185 16.75 -9.36 -14.62
C GLN A 185 15.94 -9.63 -13.35
N ILE A 186 15.24 -8.61 -12.84
CA ILE A 186 14.40 -8.74 -11.63
C ILE A 186 13.23 -9.67 -11.87
N SER A 187 12.56 -9.59 -13.01
CA SER A 187 11.46 -10.51 -13.32
C SER A 187 11.90 -11.97 -13.42
N GLN A 188 13.15 -12.23 -13.79
CA GLN A 188 13.74 -13.56 -13.84
C GLN A 188 14.26 -14.05 -12.48
N GLN A 189 14.77 -13.15 -11.63
CA GLN A 189 15.40 -13.52 -10.35
C GLN A 189 14.42 -13.56 -9.18
N THR A 190 13.30 -12.85 -9.26
CA THR A 190 12.27 -12.84 -8.20
C THR A 190 11.79 -14.25 -7.92
N ILE A 191 11.82 -14.64 -6.65
CA ILE A 191 11.23 -15.90 -6.18
C ILE A 191 9.71 -15.73 -6.14
N LEU A 192 9.00 -16.61 -6.86
CA LEU A 192 7.55 -16.57 -6.98
C LEU A 192 6.90 -17.24 -5.76
N ASN A 193 6.27 -16.44 -4.90
CA ASN A 193 5.75 -16.87 -3.60
C ASN A 193 4.25 -17.15 -3.60
N SER A 194 3.59 -17.30 -4.75
CA SER A 194 2.12 -17.40 -4.82
C SER A 194 1.55 -18.44 -3.85
N PRO A 195 2.06 -19.69 -3.77
CA PRO A 195 1.56 -20.68 -2.80
C PRO A 195 1.79 -20.27 -1.34
N LEU A 196 2.96 -19.73 -1.00
CA LEU A 196 3.31 -19.31 0.37
C LEU A 196 2.42 -18.16 0.85
N TRP A 197 2.12 -17.19 -0.03
CA TRP A 197 1.15 -16.13 0.25
C TRP A 197 -0.29 -16.63 0.43
N ARG A 198 -0.66 -17.78 -0.15
CA ARG A 198 -1.96 -18.41 0.14
C ARG A 198 -1.98 -19.03 1.53
N ASN A 199 -0.89 -19.71 1.91
CA ASN A 199 -0.76 -20.33 3.22
C ASN A 199 -0.77 -19.27 4.32
N TYR A 200 -0.01 -18.20 4.16
CA TYR A 200 -0.02 -17.07 5.09
C TYR A 200 -1.44 -16.52 5.31
N ARG A 201 -2.19 -16.28 4.23
CA ARG A 201 -3.58 -15.80 4.33
C ARG A 201 -4.51 -16.82 4.99
N ALA A 202 -4.28 -18.12 4.80
CA ALA A 202 -5.02 -19.14 5.53
C ALA A 202 -4.72 -19.10 7.04
N SER A 203 -3.46 -18.87 7.43
CA SER A 203 -3.07 -18.68 8.83
C SER A 203 -3.72 -17.42 9.43
N ILE A 204 -3.64 -16.27 8.77
CA ILE A 204 -4.31 -15.04 9.24
C ILE A 204 -5.82 -15.25 9.40
N TYR A 205 -6.46 -15.96 8.47
CA TYR A 205 -7.88 -16.25 8.57
C TYR A 205 -8.22 -17.10 9.81
N GLN A 206 -7.41 -18.11 10.14
CA GLN A 206 -7.59 -18.91 11.36
C GLN A 206 -7.41 -18.07 12.64
N GLU A 207 -6.47 -17.14 12.64
CA GLU A 207 -6.24 -16.23 13.78
C GLU A 207 -7.39 -15.23 13.95
N LEU A 208 -8.02 -14.79 12.86
CA LEU A 208 -9.25 -13.98 12.91
C LEU A 208 -10.43 -14.78 13.48
N GLU A 209 -10.56 -16.07 13.12
CA GLU A 209 -11.56 -16.96 13.72
C GLU A 209 -11.31 -17.11 15.23
N TYR A 210 -10.06 -17.41 15.62
CA TYR A 210 -9.67 -17.55 17.01
C TYR A 210 -9.88 -16.26 17.81
N LEU A 211 -9.58 -15.10 17.22
CA LEU A 211 -9.86 -13.79 17.81
C LEU A 211 -11.34 -13.67 18.18
N PHE A 212 -12.26 -13.85 17.22
CA PHE A 212 -13.69 -13.67 17.49
C PHE A 212 -14.29 -14.73 18.41
N GLU A 213 -13.83 -15.99 18.34
CA GLU A 213 -14.22 -17.05 19.29
C GLU A 213 -13.87 -16.69 20.74
N ASN A 214 -12.83 -15.88 20.94
CA ASN A 214 -12.35 -15.46 22.25
C ASN A 214 -12.76 -14.03 22.63
N GLN A 215 -13.76 -13.42 21.98
CA GLN A 215 -14.21 -12.05 22.30
C GLN A 215 -14.57 -11.84 23.78
N SER A 216 -15.08 -12.88 24.47
CA SER A 216 -15.39 -12.82 25.90
C SER A 216 -14.17 -12.90 26.83
N ASN A 217 -13.02 -13.35 26.33
CA ASN A 217 -11.77 -13.43 27.07
C ASN A 217 -10.88 -12.23 26.69
N SER A 218 -11.03 -11.13 27.43
CA SER A 218 -10.37 -9.86 27.11
C SER A 218 -8.85 -9.94 26.98
N VAL A 219 -8.19 -10.79 27.77
CA VAL A 219 -6.73 -10.97 27.73
C VAL A 219 -6.31 -11.63 26.41
N VAL A 220 -6.95 -12.74 26.04
CA VAL A 220 -6.65 -13.45 24.79
C VAL A 220 -7.04 -12.59 23.59
N TYR A 221 -8.22 -11.98 23.62
CA TYR A 221 -8.70 -11.11 22.56
C TYR A 221 -7.73 -9.96 22.27
N GLN A 222 -7.31 -9.25 23.32
CA GLN A 222 -6.35 -8.16 23.20
C GLN A 222 -5.00 -8.66 22.67
N GLN A 223 -4.49 -9.77 23.18
CA GLN A 223 -3.20 -10.31 22.72
C GLN A 223 -3.24 -10.65 21.22
N VAL A 224 -4.24 -11.42 20.77
CA VAL A 224 -4.37 -11.84 19.37
C VAL A 224 -4.61 -10.64 18.46
N PHE A 225 -5.46 -9.69 18.88
CA PHE A 225 -5.72 -8.47 18.11
C PHE A 225 -4.43 -7.67 17.89
N MET A 226 -3.65 -7.47 18.96
CA MET A 226 -2.40 -6.71 18.88
C MET A 226 -1.37 -7.43 18.02
N GLN A 227 -1.27 -8.76 18.10
CA GLN A 227 -0.35 -9.53 17.26
C GLN A 227 -0.74 -9.47 15.77
N LEU A 228 -2.02 -9.60 15.44
CA LEU A 228 -2.54 -9.45 14.08
C LEU A 228 -2.26 -8.06 13.50
N LEU A 229 -2.36 -7.02 14.34
CA LEU A 229 -2.22 -5.63 13.91
C LEU A 229 -0.75 -5.18 13.78
N PHE A 230 0.12 -5.57 14.72
CA PHE A 230 1.48 -5.07 14.81
C PHE A 230 2.55 -6.08 14.36
N GLU A 231 2.25 -7.37 14.40
CA GLU A 231 3.20 -8.44 14.08
C GLU A 231 2.65 -9.42 13.03
N PRO A 232 2.06 -8.96 11.91
CA PRO A 232 1.51 -9.87 10.89
C PRO A 232 2.58 -10.79 10.29
N GLU A 233 3.83 -10.33 10.26
CA GLU A 233 4.99 -11.08 9.78
C GLU A 233 5.32 -12.29 10.67
N SER A 234 4.85 -12.32 11.93
CA SER A 234 5.02 -13.47 12.83
C SER A 234 4.34 -14.75 12.33
N TYR A 235 3.39 -14.60 11.39
CA TYR A 235 2.67 -15.71 10.76
C TYR A 235 3.30 -16.16 9.43
N TYR A 236 4.45 -15.60 9.04
CA TYR A 236 5.18 -16.09 7.87
C TYR A 236 5.82 -17.45 8.16
N SER A 237 5.85 -18.33 7.16
CA SER A 237 6.74 -19.49 7.23
C SER A 237 8.19 -19.03 7.08
N GLU A 238 9.14 -19.80 7.64
CA GLU A 238 10.58 -19.54 7.49
C GLU A 238 10.96 -19.33 6.01
N GLN A 239 10.48 -20.21 5.12
CA GLN A 239 10.70 -20.08 3.68
C GLN A 239 10.11 -18.79 3.09
N LEU A 240 8.93 -18.33 3.55
CA LEU A 240 8.35 -17.09 3.04
C LEU A 240 9.18 -15.89 3.47
N SER A 241 9.63 -15.87 4.74
CA SER A 241 10.51 -14.81 5.25
C SER A 241 11.82 -14.75 4.47
N GLU A 242 12.50 -15.88 4.26
CA GLU A 242 13.74 -15.95 3.46
C GLU A 242 13.52 -15.46 2.01
N ASN A 243 12.41 -15.85 1.38
CA ASN A 243 12.11 -15.43 0.01
C ASN A 243 11.78 -13.92 -0.07
N ILE A 244 11.14 -13.36 0.96
CA ILE A 244 10.88 -11.92 1.06
C ILE A 244 12.21 -11.17 1.22
N ASP A 245 13.09 -11.60 2.13
CA ASP A 245 14.41 -10.98 2.32
C ASP A 245 15.25 -11.01 1.05
N HIS A 246 15.25 -12.15 0.34
CA HIS A 246 15.91 -12.27 -0.95
C HIS A 246 15.34 -11.27 -1.98
N ASN A 247 14.01 -11.23 -2.14
CA ASN A 247 13.36 -10.35 -3.11
C ASN A 247 13.55 -8.86 -2.74
N LEU A 248 13.57 -8.50 -1.46
CA LEU A 248 13.90 -7.15 -1.00
C LEU A 248 15.33 -6.75 -1.37
N GLY A 249 16.29 -7.66 -1.21
CA GLY A 249 17.67 -7.45 -1.65
C GLY A 249 17.79 -7.22 -3.16
N LEU A 250 17.00 -7.96 -3.97
CA LEU A 250 16.92 -7.75 -5.42
C LEU A 250 16.38 -6.35 -5.76
N VAL A 251 15.29 -5.92 -5.10
CA VAL A 251 14.71 -4.59 -5.30
C VAL A 251 15.70 -3.49 -4.93
N ASP A 252 16.44 -3.62 -3.82
CA ASP A 252 17.46 -2.65 -3.44
C ASP A 252 18.57 -2.52 -4.47
N GLN A 253 19.02 -3.66 -5.01
CA GLN A 253 20.04 -3.65 -6.04
C GLN A 253 19.51 -3.06 -7.35
N LEU A 254 18.24 -3.33 -7.72
CA LEU A 254 17.57 -2.67 -8.85
C LEU A 254 17.58 -1.16 -8.66
N MET A 255 17.08 -0.68 -7.52
CA MET A 255 16.99 0.74 -7.20
C MET A 255 18.35 1.44 -7.31
N LEU A 256 19.40 0.82 -6.78
CA LEU A 256 20.76 1.36 -6.88
C LEU A 256 21.27 1.40 -8.33
N ASN A 257 21.05 0.34 -9.11
CA ASN A 257 21.49 0.26 -10.51
C ASN A 257 20.73 1.26 -11.39
N VAL A 258 19.42 1.39 -11.19
CA VAL A 258 18.57 2.36 -11.88
C VAL A 258 19.05 3.76 -11.57
N ALA A 259 19.19 4.12 -10.29
CA ALA A 259 19.63 5.47 -9.91
C ALA A 259 21.02 5.83 -10.46
N LYS A 260 21.95 4.87 -10.49
CA LYS A 260 23.30 5.07 -11.07
C LYS A 260 23.30 5.19 -12.60
N SER A 261 22.27 4.71 -13.27
CA SER A 261 22.10 4.80 -14.73
C SER A 261 21.18 5.95 -15.15
N MET A 262 20.64 6.73 -14.20
CA MET A 262 19.74 7.84 -14.50
C MET A 262 20.48 9.01 -15.15
N THR A 263 19.89 9.54 -16.22
CA THR A 263 20.32 10.81 -16.84
C THR A 263 19.87 12.02 -16.01
N ASP A 264 20.42 13.20 -16.28
CA ASP A 264 19.97 14.45 -15.65
C ASP A 264 18.47 14.71 -15.86
N LYS A 265 17.94 14.35 -17.03
CA LYS A 265 16.49 14.44 -17.33
C LYS A 265 15.68 13.53 -16.42
N GLN A 266 16.13 12.30 -16.20
CA GLN A 266 15.46 11.34 -15.32
C GLN A 266 15.55 11.78 -13.85
N TRP A 267 16.70 12.30 -13.41
CA TRP A 267 16.84 12.90 -12.07
C TRP A 267 15.94 14.10 -11.86
N PHE A 268 15.76 14.94 -12.89
CA PHE A 268 14.81 16.05 -12.85
C PHE A 268 13.36 15.56 -12.75
N HIS A 269 12.99 14.53 -13.53
CA HIS A 269 11.65 13.93 -13.48
C HIS A 269 11.34 13.34 -12.10
N PHE A 270 12.27 12.55 -11.54
CA PHE A 270 12.14 12.00 -10.19
C PHE A 270 11.93 13.08 -9.14
N ARG A 271 12.78 14.13 -9.12
CA ARG A 271 12.64 15.24 -8.15
C ARG A 271 11.31 15.97 -8.30
N ASN A 272 10.82 16.17 -9.52
CA ASN A 272 9.50 16.76 -9.72
C ASN A 272 8.39 15.87 -9.18
N LYS A 273 8.47 14.54 -9.36
CA LYS A 273 7.52 13.60 -8.78
C LYS A 273 7.50 13.65 -7.26
N VAL A 274 8.66 13.62 -6.62
CA VAL A 274 8.75 13.77 -5.15
C VAL A 274 8.18 15.11 -4.70
N LYS A 275 8.50 16.20 -5.42
CA LYS A 275 7.97 17.52 -5.15
C LYS A 275 6.45 17.61 -5.28
N GLU A 276 5.85 16.96 -6.28
CA GLU A 276 4.39 16.88 -6.42
C GLU A 276 3.74 16.27 -5.16
N TRP A 277 4.33 15.22 -4.60
CA TRP A 277 3.87 14.62 -3.34
C TRP A 277 4.11 15.53 -2.13
N ARG A 278 5.24 16.25 -2.07
CA ARG A 278 5.51 17.18 -0.98
C ARG A 278 4.53 18.35 -0.97
N VAL A 279 4.31 18.98 -2.12
CA VAL A 279 3.36 20.09 -2.26
C VAL A 279 1.95 19.65 -1.88
N LEU A 280 1.55 18.45 -2.30
CA LEU A 280 0.29 17.87 -1.85
C LEU A 280 0.22 17.73 -0.33
N ALA A 281 1.27 17.19 0.31
CA ALA A 281 1.30 17.02 1.75
C ALA A 281 1.22 18.37 2.49
N GLU A 282 1.88 19.42 1.97
CA GLU A 282 1.80 20.80 2.48
C GLU A 282 0.37 21.36 2.30
N GLU A 283 -0.27 21.17 1.15
CA GLU A 283 -1.65 21.61 0.89
C GLU A 283 -2.69 20.90 1.77
N LEU A 284 -2.42 19.65 2.18
CA LEU A 284 -3.25 18.92 3.14
C LEU A 284 -3.01 19.40 4.58
N GLN A 285 -1.81 19.92 4.88
CA GLN A 285 -1.45 20.48 6.17
C GLN A 285 -2.05 21.87 6.41
N ASP A 286 -2.34 22.64 5.36
CA ASP A 286 -3.06 23.92 5.43
C ASP A 286 -4.57 23.74 5.60
#